data_AF-A0A0F9ZMY9-F1
#
_entry.id   AF-A0A0F9ZMY9-F1
#
_cell.length_a   1.000
_cell.length_b   1.000
_cell.length_c   1.000
_cell.angle_alpha   90.00
_cell.angle_beta   90.00
_cell.angle_gamma   90.00
#
_symmetry.space_group_name_H-M   'P 1'
#
loop_
_entity.id
_entity.type
_entity.pdbx_description
1 polymer ?
#
loop_
_entity_poly.entity_id
_entity_poly.type
_entity_poly.pdbx_seq_one_letter_code
_entity_poly.pdbx_strand_id
1 'polypeptide(L)'
;MTNLEIINLLQRITGLVALGLITFQIYLGASQKAIKFHKLNGILAYTFILIHPILFLLSRKIIYDRFDFYYIFVDACVICDKPYDFLINFGRIAFYLITTAVLAVKLRGVVPWLKTNWRKLHVLNYLAFYFVSLHSINIGTDSRSTWFIVYFAVCQIIVLYSIINRLKRANFAVKLKSMFGR
;
A
#
# COMPACT_ATOMS: atom_id res chain seq x y z
N MET A 1 -20.28 0.76 23.39
CA MET A 1 -18.92 0.83 22.84
C MET A 1 -18.22 2.05 23.38
N THR A 2 -17.01 1.92 23.92
CA THR A 2 -16.15 3.04 24.34
C THR A 2 -15.52 3.73 23.13
N ASN A 3 -15.00 4.95 23.30
CA ASN A 3 -14.26 5.66 22.24
C ASN A 3 -13.07 4.83 21.72
N LEU A 4 -12.40 4.10 22.61
CA LEU A 4 -11.27 3.24 22.25
C LEU A 4 -11.70 2.06 21.40
N GLU A 5 -12.82 1.42 21.74
CA GLU A 5 -13.40 0.31 20.95
C GLU A 5 -13.81 0.78 19.55
N ILE A 6 -14.40 1.97 19.44
CA ILE A 6 -14.76 2.57 18.15
C ILE A 6 -13.51 2.82 17.30
N ILE A 7 -12.48 3.45 17.86
CA ILE A 7 -11.24 3.73 17.13
C ILE A 7 -10.54 2.44 16.69
N ASN A 8 -10.50 1.43 17.56
CA ASN A 8 -9.93 0.12 17.22
C ASN A 8 -10.70 -0.54 16.08
N LEU A 9 -12.04 -0.55 16.15
CA LEU A 9 -12.89 -1.08 15.07
C LEU A 9 -12.63 -0.35 13.74
N LEU A 10 -12.58 0.99 13.77
CA LEU A 10 -12.27 1.80 12.59
C LEU A 10 -10.85 1.51 12.06
N GLN A 11 -9.87 1.34 12.94
CA GLN A 11 -8.49 1.04 12.55
C GLN A 11 -8.40 -0.31 11.83
N ARG A 12 -9.16 -1.32 12.30
CA ARG A 12 -9.29 -2.63 11.64
C ARG A 12 -9.99 -2.54 10.28
N ILE A 13 -11.14 -1.87 10.23
CA ILE A 13 -11.90 -1.68 8.97
C ILE A 13 -11.06 -0.95 7.93
N THR A 14 -10.40 0.13 8.32
CA THR A 14 -9.60 0.94 7.40
C THR A 14 -8.38 0.18 6.87
N GLY A 15 -7.73 -0.64 7.70
CA GLY A 15 -6.64 -1.51 7.27
C GLY A 15 -7.08 -2.58 6.26
N LEU A 16 -8.22 -3.24 6.53
CA LEU A 16 -8.80 -4.24 5.63
C LEU A 16 -9.20 -3.62 4.28
N VAL A 17 -9.91 -2.49 4.31
CA VAL A 17 -10.34 -1.77 3.11
C VAL A 17 -9.13 -1.26 2.31
N ALA A 18 -8.10 -0.75 2.98
CA ALA A 18 -6.87 -0.31 2.31
C ALA A 18 -6.19 -1.46 1.54
N LEU A 19 -6.09 -2.66 2.12
CA LEU A 19 -5.50 -3.82 1.45
C LEU A 19 -6.25 -4.18 0.16
N GLY A 20 -7.59 -4.18 0.20
CA GLY A 20 -8.43 -4.43 -0.97
C GLY A 20 -8.31 -3.34 -2.04
N LEU A 21 -8.34 -2.07 -1.63
CA LEU A 21 -8.22 -0.95 -2.56
C LEU A 21 -6.86 -0.90 -3.25
N ILE A 22 -5.75 -1.19 -2.54
CA ILE A 22 -4.41 -1.29 -3.15
C ILE A 22 -4.34 -2.48 -4.11
N THR A 23 -4.88 -3.64 -3.73
CA THR A 23 -4.96 -4.82 -4.61
C THR A 23 -5.65 -4.47 -5.91
N PHE A 24 -6.81 -3.83 -5.81
CA PHE A 24 -7.58 -3.42 -6.97
C PHE A 24 -6.89 -2.30 -7.77
N GLN A 25 -6.20 -1.39 -7.09
CA GLN A 25 -5.40 -0.35 -7.73
C GLN A 25 -4.31 -0.94 -8.62
N ILE A 26 -3.61 -1.97 -8.13
CA ILE A 26 -2.58 -2.71 -8.86
C ILE A 26 -3.19 -3.42 -10.07
N TYR A 27 -4.32 -4.11 -9.89
CA TYR A 27 -5.03 -4.78 -10.98
C TYR A 27 -5.44 -3.81 -12.10
N LEU A 28 -6.07 -2.68 -11.74
CA LEU A 28 -6.47 -1.64 -12.69
C LEU A 28 -5.25 -1.03 -13.40
N GLY A 29 -4.19 -0.72 -12.66
CA GLY A 29 -2.96 -0.16 -13.21
C GLY A 29 -2.26 -1.12 -14.18
N ALA A 30 -2.17 -2.39 -13.82
CA ALA A 30 -1.52 -3.43 -14.63
C ALA A 30 -2.30 -3.77 -15.90
N SER A 31 -3.63 -3.71 -15.86
CA SER A 31 -4.51 -3.94 -17.01
C SER A 31 -4.57 -2.75 -17.97
N GLN A 32 -4.17 -1.55 -17.53
CA GLN A 32 -4.33 -0.28 -18.25
C GLN A 32 -5.77 0.02 -18.68
N LYS A 33 -6.76 -0.70 -18.12
CA LYS A 33 -8.18 -0.48 -18.36
C LYS A 33 -8.70 0.57 -17.37
N ALA A 34 -9.72 1.31 -17.79
CA ALA A 34 -10.46 2.24 -16.94
C ALA A 34 -9.56 3.21 -16.14
N ILE A 35 -8.61 3.89 -16.81
CA ILE A 35 -7.65 4.79 -16.16
C ILE A 35 -8.32 5.88 -15.29
N LYS A 36 -9.49 6.38 -15.68
CA LYS A 36 -10.29 7.31 -14.85
C LYS A 36 -10.63 6.68 -13.50
N PHE A 37 -11.09 5.43 -13.52
CA PHE A 37 -11.43 4.68 -12.32
C PHE A 37 -10.20 4.27 -11.51
N HIS A 38 -9.07 3.92 -12.14
CA HIS A 38 -7.79 3.73 -11.46
C HIS A 38 -7.35 5.00 -10.68
N LYS A 39 -7.57 6.20 -11.23
CA LYS A 39 -7.25 7.43 -10.49
C LYS A 39 -8.16 7.63 -9.28
N LEU A 40 -9.46 7.41 -9.44
CA LEU A 40 -10.42 7.51 -8.33
C LEU A 40 -10.12 6.49 -7.23
N ASN A 41 -9.94 5.22 -7.60
CA ASN A 41 -9.58 4.16 -6.67
C ASN A 41 -8.25 4.46 -5.96
N GLY A 42 -7.27 5.05 -6.65
CA GLY A 42 -6.01 5.46 -6.05
C GLY A 42 -6.16 6.55 -4.97
N ILE A 43 -7.07 7.50 -5.18
CA ILE A 43 -7.40 8.52 -4.17
C ILE A 43 -8.05 7.84 -2.96
N LEU A 44 -9.04 6.99 -3.18
CA LEU A 44 -9.71 6.26 -2.10
C LEU A 44 -8.72 5.39 -1.32
N ALA A 45 -7.89 4.60 -2.02
CA ALA A 45 -6.86 3.76 -1.41
C ALA A 45 -5.95 4.59 -0.51
N TYR A 46 -5.41 5.71 -1.02
CA TYR A 46 -4.51 6.56 -0.25
C TYR A 46 -5.19 7.20 0.97
N THR A 47 -6.46 7.60 0.86
CA THR A 47 -7.24 8.10 2.00
C THR A 47 -7.33 7.06 3.11
N PHE A 48 -7.68 5.81 2.80
CA PHE A 48 -7.75 4.74 3.81
C PHE A 48 -6.37 4.39 4.40
N ILE A 49 -5.32 4.40 3.57
CA ILE A 49 -3.93 4.22 4.00
C ILE A 49 -3.49 5.31 4.97
N LEU A 50 -3.95 6.55 4.80
CA LEU A 50 -3.63 7.67 5.69
C LEU A 50 -4.46 7.65 6.98
N ILE A 51 -5.75 7.35 6.87
CA ILE A 51 -6.64 7.27 8.04
C ILE A 51 -6.20 6.16 8.99
N HIS A 52 -5.78 5.00 8.48
CA HIS A 52 -5.38 3.85 9.30
C HIS A 52 -4.31 4.16 10.38
N PRO A 53 -3.12 4.70 10.05
CA PRO A 53 -2.11 5.07 11.04
C PRO A 53 -2.53 6.29 11.89
N ILE A 54 -3.37 7.19 11.38
CA ILE A 54 -3.95 8.28 12.18
C ILE A 54 -4.85 7.72 13.29
N LEU A 55 -5.69 6.73 12.98
CA LEU A 55 -6.51 6.06 13.99
C LEU A 55 -5.63 5.34 15.04
N PHE A 56 -4.49 4.78 14.62
CA PHE A 56 -3.53 4.21 15.57
C PHE A 56 -2.86 5.29 16.44
N LEU A 57 -2.56 6.46 15.89
CA LEU A 57 -2.07 7.61 16.66
C LEU A 57 -3.11 8.08 17.71
N LEU A 58 -4.38 8.12 17.32
CA LEU A 58 -5.48 8.47 18.23
C LEU A 58 -5.68 7.43 19.33
N SER A 59 -5.61 6.14 19.02
CA SER A 59 -5.71 5.09 20.04
C SER A 59 -4.56 5.17 21.05
N ARG A 60 -3.34 5.45 20.59
CA ARG A 60 -2.20 5.70 21.48
C ARG A 60 -2.40 6.92 22.37
N LYS A 61 -2.99 8.01 21.87
CA LYS A 61 -3.33 9.18 22.69
C LYS A 61 -4.33 8.82 23.79
N ILE A 62 -5.32 7.97 23.53
CA ILE A 62 -6.28 7.55 24.56
C ILE A 62 -5.63 6.65 25.61
N ILE A 63 -4.79 5.69 25.19
CA ILE A 63 -4.20 4.69 26.09
C ILE A 63 -3.07 5.29 26.95
N TYR A 64 -2.21 6.10 26.35
CA TYR A 64 -0.97 6.57 26.99
C TYR A 64 -0.94 8.08 27.27
N ASP A 65 -2.03 8.78 26.99
CA ASP A 65 -2.15 10.24 27.05
C ASP A 65 -1.09 11.01 26.21
N ARG A 66 -0.48 10.35 25.23
CA ARG A 66 0.60 10.92 24.40
C ARG A 66 0.28 10.88 22.91
N PHE A 67 0.52 12.01 22.25
CA PHE A 67 0.40 12.14 20.80
C PHE A 67 1.77 11.91 20.15
N ASP A 68 2.11 10.65 19.91
CA ASP A 68 3.45 10.24 19.45
C ASP A 68 3.51 10.07 17.93
N PHE A 69 3.54 11.20 17.22
CA PHE A 69 3.64 11.21 15.75
C PHE A 69 4.95 10.57 15.26
N TYR A 70 6.04 10.78 16.01
CA TYR A 70 7.36 10.25 15.69
C TYR A 70 7.32 8.72 15.66
N TYR A 71 6.79 8.09 16.71
CA TYR A 71 6.62 6.63 16.71
C TYR A 71 5.81 6.16 15.50
N ILE A 72 4.67 6.77 15.20
CA ILE A 72 3.77 6.22 14.18
C ILE A 72 4.38 6.29 12.77
N PHE A 73 5.00 7.41 12.42
CA PHE A 73 5.42 7.66 11.04
C PHE A 73 6.93 7.55 10.84
N VAL A 74 7.75 7.96 11.82
CA VAL A 74 9.18 8.25 11.60
C VAL A 74 10.10 7.19 12.19
N ASP A 75 9.75 6.64 13.35
CA ASP A 75 10.61 5.76 14.16
C ASP A 75 10.88 4.39 13.52
N ALA A 76 11.64 4.38 12.43
CA ALA A 76 12.01 3.20 11.67
C ALA A 76 13.33 2.61 12.19
N CYS A 77 13.35 1.31 12.45
CA CYS A 77 14.55 0.55 12.82
C CYS A 77 14.95 -0.43 11.72
N VAL A 78 16.25 -0.54 11.46
CA VAL A 78 16.82 -1.56 10.56
C VAL A 78 17.00 -2.88 11.29
N ILE A 79 17.53 -2.80 12.52
CA ILE A 79 17.66 -3.90 13.47
C ILE A 79 16.80 -3.50 14.66
N CYS A 80 15.67 -4.16 14.84
CA CYS A 80 14.70 -3.83 15.87
C CYS A 80 14.84 -4.78 17.07
N ASP A 81 14.71 -4.25 18.28
CA ASP A 81 14.82 -5.04 19.51
C ASP A 81 13.67 -6.04 19.65
N LYS A 82 12.48 -5.68 19.14
CA LYS A 82 11.27 -6.50 19.23
C LYS A 82 10.77 -6.91 17.85
N PRO A 83 10.36 -8.18 17.66
CA PRO A 83 9.76 -8.64 16.41
C PRO A 83 8.53 -7.82 15.99
N TYR A 84 7.76 -7.33 16.95
CA TYR A 84 6.60 -6.48 16.70
C TYR A 84 6.96 -5.17 15.99
N ASP A 85 8.03 -4.50 16.44
CA ASP A 85 8.47 -3.23 15.86
C ASP A 85 9.01 -3.43 14.43
N PHE A 86 9.65 -4.57 14.18
CA PHE A 86 10.06 -4.97 12.83
C PHE A 86 8.86 -5.10 11.87
N LEU A 87 7.75 -5.68 12.34
CA LEU A 87 6.54 -5.82 11.53
C LEU A 87 5.83 -4.47 11.30
N ILE A 88 5.86 -3.57 12.28
CA ILE A 88 5.33 -2.20 12.11
C ILE A 88 6.13 -1.45 11.04
N ASN A 89 7.46 -1.65 10.99
CA ASN A 89 8.30 -1.01 9.98
C ASN A 89 7.91 -1.35 8.56
N PHE A 90 7.44 -2.57 8.27
CA PHE A 90 6.91 -2.87 6.94
C PHE A 90 5.72 -1.96 6.57
N GLY A 91 4.85 -1.65 7.53
CA GLY A 91 3.77 -0.68 7.36
C GLY A 91 4.29 0.73 7.06
N ARG A 92 5.30 1.20 7.81
CA ARG A 92 5.94 2.53 7.61
C ARG A 92 6.63 2.62 6.25
N ILE A 93 7.44 1.63 5.88
CA ILE A 93 8.14 1.58 4.59
C ILE A 93 7.11 1.57 3.45
N ALA A 94 6.07 0.74 3.54
CA ALA A 94 5.00 0.73 2.56
C ALA A 94 4.31 2.10 2.42
N PHE A 95 4.00 2.74 3.56
CA PHE A 95 3.41 4.06 3.58
C PHE A 95 4.28 5.09 2.84
N TYR A 96 5.59 5.09 3.06
CA TYR A 96 6.52 5.97 2.36
C TYR A 96 6.63 5.69 0.87
N LEU A 97 6.69 4.41 0.46
CA LEU A 97 6.72 4.03 -0.96
C LEU A 97 5.44 4.50 -1.68
N ILE A 98 4.28 4.28 -1.08
CA ILE A 98 2.99 4.68 -1.65
C ILE A 98 2.88 6.21 -1.70
N THR A 99 3.25 6.90 -0.62
CA THR A 99 3.27 8.37 -0.57
C THR A 99 4.20 8.93 -1.63
N THR A 100 5.38 8.35 -1.81
CA THR A 100 6.33 8.73 -2.87
C THR A 100 5.70 8.57 -4.26
N ALA A 101 4.98 7.48 -4.51
CA ALA A 101 4.29 7.28 -5.78
C ALA A 101 3.15 8.29 -6.02
N VAL A 102 2.39 8.66 -4.98
CA VAL A 102 1.35 9.69 -5.05
C VAL A 102 1.95 11.06 -5.35
N LEU A 103 2.98 11.46 -4.59
CA LEU A 103 3.68 12.72 -4.78
C LEU A 103 4.34 12.78 -6.17
N ALA A 104 4.96 11.70 -6.62
CA ALA A 104 5.56 11.61 -7.95
C ALA A 104 4.55 11.92 -9.06
N VAL A 105 3.31 11.41 -8.95
CA VAL A 105 2.25 11.65 -9.94
C VAL A 105 1.68 13.07 -9.83
N LYS A 106 1.50 13.59 -8.61
CA LYS A 106 0.95 14.94 -8.38
C LYS A 106 1.92 16.04 -8.80
N LEU A 107 3.21 15.86 -8.52
CA LEU A 107 4.24 16.87 -8.76
C LEU A 107 4.89 16.79 -10.15
N ARG A 108 4.54 15.80 -10.99
CA ARG A 108 5.13 15.65 -12.34
C ARG A 108 4.90 16.82 -13.30
N GLY A 109 3.92 17.68 -13.00
CA GLY A 109 3.67 18.92 -13.76
C GLY A 109 4.57 20.07 -13.34
N VAL A 110 5.16 20.01 -12.14
CA VAL A 110 5.96 21.08 -11.54
C VAL A 110 7.45 20.72 -11.56
N VAL A 111 7.79 19.46 -11.27
CA VAL A 111 9.17 18.98 -11.17
C VAL A 111 9.57 18.26 -12.48
N PRO A 112 10.53 18.81 -13.27
CA PRO A 112 10.89 18.25 -14.58
C PRO A 112 11.36 16.79 -14.52
N TRP A 113 12.16 16.43 -13.51
CA TRP A 113 12.65 15.06 -13.34
C TRP A 113 11.51 14.04 -13.14
N LEU A 114 10.42 14.45 -12.47
CA LEU A 114 9.27 13.59 -12.25
C LEU A 114 8.45 13.37 -13.53
N LYS A 115 8.48 14.29 -14.50
CA LYS A 115 7.79 14.12 -15.80
C LYS A 115 8.23 12.84 -16.52
N THR A 116 9.52 12.50 -16.44
CA THR A 116 10.10 11.31 -17.06
C THR A 116 10.20 10.11 -16.12
N ASN A 117 10.39 10.34 -14.82
CA ASN A 117 10.70 9.27 -13.86
C ASN A 117 9.52 8.81 -12.99
N TRP A 118 8.35 9.48 -13.02
CA TRP A 118 7.22 9.10 -12.15
C TRP A 118 6.82 7.63 -12.27
N ARG A 119 6.93 7.02 -13.45
CA ARG A 119 6.60 5.60 -13.66
C ARG A 119 7.57 4.66 -12.93
N LYS A 120 8.85 5.04 -12.82
CA LYS A 120 9.85 4.28 -12.08
C LYS A 120 9.52 4.28 -10.59
N LEU A 121 9.14 5.43 -10.04
CA LEU A 121 8.68 5.51 -8.65
C LEU A 121 7.36 4.76 -8.45
N HIS A 122 6.44 4.85 -9.41
CA HIS A 122 5.14 4.19 -9.32
C HIS A 122 5.23 2.66 -9.33
N VAL A 123 6.27 2.07 -9.94
CA VAL A 123 6.49 0.61 -9.92
C VAL A 123 6.80 0.10 -8.51
N LEU A 124 7.30 0.95 -7.61
CA LEU A 124 7.61 0.56 -6.23
C LEU A 124 6.35 0.20 -5.43
N ASN A 125 5.15 0.54 -5.92
CA ASN A 125 3.89 0.14 -5.30
C ASN A 125 3.69 -1.39 -5.27
N TYR A 126 4.31 -2.14 -6.19
CA TYR A 126 4.31 -3.62 -6.11
C TYR A 126 5.08 -4.10 -4.88
N LEU A 127 6.24 -3.49 -4.60
CA LEU A 127 7.01 -3.79 -3.38
C LEU A 127 6.27 -3.33 -2.13
N ALA A 128 5.67 -2.13 -2.17
CA ALA A 128 4.87 -1.61 -1.08
C ALA A 128 3.72 -2.56 -0.70
N PHE A 129 3.03 -3.16 -1.68
CA PHE A 129 1.99 -4.15 -1.42
C PHE A 129 2.50 -5.36 -0.63
N TYR A 130 3.69 -5.88 -0.93
CA TYR A 130 4.25 -6.99 -0.17
C TYR A 130 4.66 -6.58 1.24
N PHE A 131 5.16 -5.36 1.45
CA PHE A 131 5.38 -4.84 2.80
C PHE A 131 4.06 -4.66 3.58
N VAL A 132 3.00 -4.10 2.98
CA VAL A 132 1.66 -4.08 3.59
C VAL A 132 1.19 -5.50 3.92
N SER A 133 1.45 -6.46 3.03
CA SER A 133 1.03 -7.85 3.20
C SER A 133 1.72 -8.49 4.41
N LEU A 134 3.04 -8.36 4.51
CA LEU A 134 3.82 -8.84 5.66
C LEU A 134 3.41 -8.18 6.98
N HIS A 135 3.15 -6.87 6.95
CA HIS A 135 2.61 -6.13 8.09
C HIS A 135 1.23 -6.68 8.51
N SER A 136 0.30 -6.81 7.57
CA SER A 136 -1.09 -7.18 7.82
C SER A 136 -1.26 -8.60 8.36
N ILE A 137 -0.53 -9.58 7.82
CA ILE A 137 -0.69 -11.00 8.19
C ILE A 137 -0.10 -11.31 9.58
N ASN A 138 0.81 -10.47 10.09
CA ASN A 138 1.56 -10.79 11.31
C ASN A 138 1.22 -9.94 12.55
N ILE A 139 0.53 -8.78 12.42
CA ILE A 139 0.28 -7.87 13.57
C ILE A 139 -1.12 -8.00 14.18
N GLY A 140 -2.13 -8.39 13.40
CA GLY A 140 -3.52 -8.43 13.86
C GLY A 140 -3.97 -9.80 14.35
N THR A 141 -4.82 -9.86 15.38
CA THR A 141 -5.49 -11.11 15.78
C THR A 141 -6.42 -11.64 14.69
N ASP A 142 -7.04 -10.74 13.92
CA ASP A 142 -7.93 -11.08 12.80
C ASP A 142 -7.23 -11.80 11.67
N SER A 143 -5.91 -11.64 11.56
CA SER A 143 -5.13 -12.26 10.50
C SER A 143 -5.13 -13.78 10.58
N ARG A 144 -5.50 -14.32 11.75
CA ARG A 144 -5.65 -15.75 12.01
C ARG A 144 -7.04 -16.28 11.64
N SER A 145 -8.00 -15.41 11.37
CA SER A 145 -9.35 -15.85 10.97
C SER A 145 -9.34 -16.45 9.57
N THR A 146 -10.11 -17.52 9.37
CA THR A 146 -10.22 -18.20 8.07
C THR A 146 -10.65 -17.24 6.96
N TRP A 147 -11.61 -16.35 7.25
CA TRP A 147 -12.11 -15.38 6.28
C TRP A 147 -11.05 -14.35 5.87
N PHE A 148 -10.24 -13.87 6.81
CA PHE A 148 -9.13 -12.99 6.48
C PHE A 148 -8.08 -13.73 5.64
N ILE A 149 -7.74 -14.98 5.97
CA ILE A 149 -6.75 -15.76 5.22
C ILE A 149 -7.20 -15.97 3.78
N VAL A 150 -8.47 -16.34 3.57
CA VAL A 150 -9.06 -16.48 2.22
C VAL A 150 -8.99 -15.15 1.46
N TYR A 151 -9.45 -14.06 2.09
CA TYR A 151 -9.40 -12.73 1.50
C TYR A 151 -7.97 -12.30 1.13
N PHE A 152 -7.02 -12.52 2.04
CA PHE A 152 -5.60 -12.23 1.85
C PHE A 152 -5.03 -13.04 0.68
N ALA A 153 -5.30 -14.35 0.62
CA ALA A 153 -4.85 -15.21 -0.47
C ALA A 153 -5.38 -14.75 -1.83
N VAL A 154 -6.66 -14.36 -1.91
CA VAL A 154 -7.25 -13.77 -3.13
C VAL A 154 -6.51 -12.49 -3.53
N CYS A 155 -6.20 -11.62 -2.58
CA CYS A 155 -5.44 -10.39 -2.86
C CYS A 155 -4.04 -10.72 -3.43
N GLN A 156 -3.33 -11.69 -2.83
CA GLN A 156 -2.01 -12.13 -3.32
C GLN A 156 -2.10 -12.67 -4.76
N ILE A 157 -3.09 -13.53 -5.04
CA ILE A 157 -3.29 -14.11 -6.38
C ILE A 157 -3.55 -13.02 -7.42
N ILE A 158 -4.41 -12.04 -7.11
CA ILE A 158 -4.73 -10.93 -8.02
C ILE A 158 -3.48 -10.09 -8.32
N VAL A 159 -2.68 -9.75 -7.31
CA VAL A 159 -1.45 -8.97 -7.51
C VAL A 159 -0.41 -9.77 -8.30
N LEU A 160 -0.20 -11.04 -7.97
CA LEU A 160 0.74 -11.90 -8.70
C LEU A 160 0.33 -12.04 -10.17
N TYR A 161 -0.94 -12.32 -10.43
CA TYR A 161 -1.50 -12.36 -11.79
C TYR A 161 -1.28 -11.03 -12.53
N SER A 162 -1.49 -9.90 -11.85
CA SER A 162 -1.29 -8.56 -12.40
C SER A 162 0.17 -8.30 -12.78
N ILE A 163 1.12 -8.72 -11.93
CA ILE A 163 2.56 -8.62 -12.21
C ILE A 163 2.93 -9.47 -13.42
N ILE A 164 2.55 -10.76 -13.42
CA ILE A 164 2.86 -11.69 -14.52
C ILE A 164 2.33 -11.15 -15.85
N ASN A 165 1.09 -10.68 -15.88
CA ASN A 165 0.50 -10.12 -17.09
C ASN A 165 1.18 -8.83 -17.55
N ARG A 166 1.63 -7.99 -16.61
CA ARG A 166 2.39 -6.78 -16.94
C ARG A 166 3.73 -7.12 -17.59
N LEU A 167 4.45 -8.09 -17.05
CA LEU A 167 5.73 -8.56 -17.58
C LEU A 167 5.58 -9.20 -18.97
N LYS A 168 4.58 -10.06 -19.16
CA LYS A 168 4.27 -10.66 -20.48
C LYS A 168 4.01 -9.59 -21.55
N ARG A 169 3.21 -8.57 -21.24
CA ARG A 169 2.93 -7.45 -22.16
C ARG A 169 4.19 -6.62 -22.45
N ALA A 170 5.02 -6.36 -21.45
CA ALA A 170 6.28 -5.65 -21.65
C ALA A 170 7.23 -6.41 -22.58
N ASN A 171 7.43 -7.71 -22.35
CA ASN A 171 8.26 -8.57 -23.19
C ASN A 171 7.72 -8.66 -24.63
N PHE A 172 6.40 -8.79 -24.79
CA PHE A 172 5.77 -8.78 -26.10
C PHE A 172 6.03 -7.46 -26.84
N ALA A 173 5.88 -6.32 -26.16
CA ALA A 173 6.14 -5.02 -26.76
C ALA A 173 7.62 -4.84 -27.17
N VAL A 174 8.56 -5.32 -26.35
CA VAL A 174 10.00 -5.31 -26.71
C VAL A 174 10.26 -6.20 -27.92
N LYS A 175 9.72 -7.43 -27.94
CA LYS A 175 9.86 -8.36 -29.07
C LYS A 175 9.26 -7.82 -30.36
N LEU A 176 8.09 -7.16 -30.28
CA LEU A 176 7.46 -6.50 -31.42
C LEU A 176 8.36 -5.38 -31.97
N LYS A 177 8.92 -4.55 -31.07
CA LYS A 177 9.82 -3.47 -31.46
C LYS A 177 11.09 -3.98 -32.14
N SER A 178 11.67 -5.09 -31.67
CA SER A 178 12.82 -5.71 -32.34
C SER A 178 12.49 -6.31 -33.70
N MET A 179 11.25 -6.78 -33.92
CA MET A 179 10.81 -7.35 -35.21
C MET A 179 10.51 -6.28 -36.28
N PHE A 180 9.96 -5.13 -35.88
CA PHE A 180 9.50 -4.10 -36.82
C PHE A 180 10.42 -2.88 -36.94
N GLY A 181 11.61 -2.92 -36.32
CA GLY A 181 12.74 -2.06 -36.68
C GLY A 181 12.42 -0.58 -36.88
N ARG A 182 11.96 0.09 -35.82
CA ARG A 182 12.16 1.54 -35.60
C ARG A 182 12.47 1.82 -34.13
#